data_AF-A0A9P9EPD8-F1
#
_entry.id   AF-A0A9P9EPD8-F1
#
_cell.length_a   1.000
_cell.length_b   1.000
_cell.length_c   1.000
_cell.angle_alpha   90.00
_cell.angle_beta   90.00
_cell.angle_gamma   90.00
#
_symmetry.space_group_name_H-M   'P 1'
#
loop_
_entity.id
_entity.type
_entity.pdbx_description
1 polymer ?
#
loop_
_entity_poly.entity_id
_entity_poly.type
_entity_poly.pdbx_seq_one_letter_code
_entity_poly.pdbx_strand_id
1 'polypeptide(L)'
;MADRFPSIEDFDSGAQPEIKDSSADASTDDFLAREKALLGDDADQFATSGDAAAFDSGDLLGEGGNTASTFESQFPDLTGPDAGTGLAPGGNTITGPSVNYNSGFQATAEEEEEPEVIKAWRDRRDAQISKRVEQFAAQREQTIQDAQQNIDDFYENYNGKKEKGIAQTRKEAEQFLASREDTVSGGTSWDRIAKLVDVSGKGTKGGAAGSGKERFREMLMNLRKDEKAPGATGY
;
A
#
# COMPACT_ATOMS: atom_id res chain seq x y z
N MET A 1 9.10 -19.34 -36.96
CA MET A 1 9.08 -18.10 -36.16
C MET A 1 7.70 -17.46 -36.04
N ALA A 2 6.67 -17.98 -36.71
CA ALA A 2 5.28 -17.50 -36.56
C ALA A 2 4.48 -18.28 -35.49
N ASP A 3 4.89 -19.51 -35.14
CA ASP A 3 4.16 -20.38 -34.19
C ASP A 3 4.39 -20.04 -32.70
N ARG A 4 4.88 -18.83 -32.42
CA ARG A 4 5.18 -18.33 -31.05
C ARG A 4 4.33 -17.13 -30.65
N PHE A 5 3.49 -16.64 -31.56
CA PHE A 5 2.49 -15.64 -31.24
C PHE A 5 1.12 -16.32 -31.29
N PRO A 6 0.25 -16.11 -30.29
CA PRO A 6 -1.13 -16.56 -30.35
C PRO A 6 -1.80 -16.05 -31.62
N SER A 7 -2.57 -16.91 -32.29
CA SER A 7 -3.28 -16.51 -33.50
C SER A 7 -4.37 -15.52 -33.13
N ILE A 8 -4.68 -14.59 -34.03
CA ILE A 8 -5.65 -13.54 -33.73
C ILE A 8 -7.07 -14.10 -33.52
N GLU A 9 -7.33 -15.31 -34.04
CA GLU A 9 -8.55 -16.08 -33.78
C GLU A 9 -8.67 -16.61 -32.33
N ASP A 10 -7.56 -16.77 -31.59
CA ASP A 10 -7.59 -17.27 -30.20
C ASP A 10 -8.09 -16.20 -29.20
N PHE A 11 -7.96 -14.91 -29.54
CA PHE A 11 -8.42 -13.80 -28.69
C PHE A 11 -9.95 -13.61 -28.72
N ASP A 12 -10.62 -13.99 -29.82
CA ASP A 12 -12.08 -13.85 -29.97
C ASP A 12 -12.86 -14.98 -29.27
N SER A 13 -12.19 -16.09 -28.96
CA SER A 13 -12.78 -17.28 -28.31
C SER A 13 -12.89 -17.18 -26.78
N GLY A 14 -12.58 -16.02 -26.19
CA GLY A 14 -12.70 -15.79 -24.74
C GLY A 14 -11.62 -16.45 -23.87
N ALA A 15 -10.58 -17.05 -24.47
CA ALA A 15 -9.41 -17.53 -23.76
C ALA A 15 -8.48 -16.33 -23.45
N GLN A 16 -8.57 -15.80 -22.24
CA GLN A 16 -7.53 -14.90 -21.72
C GLN A 16 -6.19 -15.64 -21.73
N PRO A 17 -5.08 -15.05 -22.24
CA PRO A 17 -3.76 -15.62 -21.97
C PRO A 17 -3.60 -15.71 -20.45
N GLU A 18 -3.03 -16.82 -19.98
CA GLU A 18 -2.88 -17.13 -18.56
C GLU A 18 -2.09 -16.01 -17.85
N ILE A 19 -2.81 -15.04 -17.28
CA ILE A 19 -2.21 -13.97 -16.47
C ILE A 19 -1.75 -14.66 -15.19
N LYS A 20 -0.44 -14.93 -15.12
CA LYS A 20 0.17 -15.54 -13.94
C LYS A 20 -0.08 -14.60 -12.76
N ASP A 21 -0.84 -15.12 -11.80
CA ASP A 21 -1.38 -14.39 -10.66
C ASP A 21 -0.27 -13.59 -9.95
N SER A 22 -0.45 -12.28 -9.85
CA SER A 22 0.54 -11.31 -9.34
C SER A 22 0.71 -11.37 -7.81
N SER A 23 0.32 -12.48 -7.16
CA SER A 23 0.34 -12.64 -5.70
C SER A 23 1.46 -13.54 -5.18
N ALA A 24 2.42 -13.97 -6.00
CA ALA A 24 3.52 -14.81 -5.55
C ALA A 24 4.76 -13.96 -5.17
N ASP A 25 4.83 -13.55 -3.91
CA ASP A 25 6.03 -13.25 -3.09
C ASP A 25 7.33 -12.82 -3.83
N ALA A 26 7.27 -11.76 -4.64
CA ALA A 26 8.49 -11.03 -5.03
C ALA A 26 8.63 -9.83 -4.09
N SER A 27 9.74 -9.74 -3.34
CA SER A 27 10.00 -8.63 -2.42
C SER A 27 9.75 -7.30 -3.12
N THR A 28 8.88 -6.49 -2.54
CA THR A 28 8.43 -5.18 -3.08
C THR A 28 9.56 -4.17 -3.31
N ASP A 29 10.76 -4.51 -2.85
CA ASP A 29 11.91 -3.61 -2.80
C ASP A 29 12.85 -3.79 -4.01
N ASP A 30 12.64 -4.78 -4.88
CA ASP A 30 13.46 -5.01 -6.09
C ASP A 30 12.60 -5.02 -7.37
N PHE A 31 12.45 -3.83 -7.96
CA PHE A 31 11.67 -3.58 -9.17
C PHE A 31 12.10 -4.47 -10.35
N LEU A 32 13.40 -4.75 -10.48
CA LEU A 32 13.93 -5.54 -11.59
C LEU A 32 13.61 -7.02 -11.44
N ALA A 33 13.68 -7.54 -10.21
CA ALA A 33 13.25 -8.91 -9.93
C ALA A 33 11.76 -9.10 -10.22
N ARG A 34 10.92 -8.09 -9.92
CA ARG A 34 9.49 -8.12 -10.25
C ARG A 34 9.24 -8.11 -11.75
N GLU A 35 9.86 -7.19 -12.50
CA GLU A 35 9.71 -7.10 -13.95
C GLU A 35 10.26 -8.35 -14.65
N LYS A 36 11.40 -8.88 -14.19
CA LYS A 36 11.97 -10.13 -14.70
C LYS A 36 11.07 -11.34 -14.44
N ALA A 37 10.44 -11.43 -13.26
CA ALA A 37 9.49 -12.49 -12.95
C ALA A 37 8.19 -12.38 -13.77
N LEU A 38 7.73 -11.16 -14.03
CA LEU A 38 6.55 -10.89 -14.86
C LEU A 38 6.80 -11.25 -16.33
N LEU A 39 7.99 -10.93 -16.84
CA LEU A 39 8.36 -11.17 -18.24
C LEU A 39 8.89 -12.59 -18.49
N GLY A 40 9.26 -13.32 -17.44
CA GLY A 40 9.63 -14.74 -17.51
C GLY A 40 10.82 -15.00 -18.42
N ASP A 41 10.70 -16.00 -19.30
CA ASP A 41 11.75 -16.40 -20.24
C ASP A 41 12.11 -15.30 -21.27
N ASP A 42 11.21 -14.33 -21.49
CA ASP A 42 11.46 -13.20 -22.40
C ASP A 42 12.27 -12.07 -21.75
N ALA A 43 12.45 -12.09 -20.43
CA ALA A 43 13.23 -11.07 -19.70
C ALA A 43 14.69 -10.97 -20.20
N ASP A 44 15.27 -12.09 -20.61
CA ASP A 44 16.66 -12.14 -21.07
C ASP A 44 16.87 -11.48 -22.45
N GLN A 45 15.79 -11.15 -23.19
CA GLN A 45 15.87 -10.39 -24.44
C GLN A 45 16.07 -8.88 -24.22
N PHE A 46 15.68 -8.39 -23.04
CA PHE A 46 15.79 -6.98 -22.67
C PHE A 46 17.03 -6.69 -21.83
N ALA A 47 17.70 -7.73 -21.30
CA ALA A 47 18.97 -7.60 -20.60
C ALA A 47 20.08 -7.20 -21.57
N THR A 48 20.72 -6.07 -21.33
CA THR A 48 21.88 -5.62 -22.12
C THR A 48 23.18 -5.86 -21.35
N SER A 49 24.30 -6.02 -22.06
CA SER A 49 25.63 -6.16 -21.42
C SER A 49 26.04 -4.94 -20.57
N GLY A 50 25.35 -3.81 -20.73
CA GLY A 50 25.56 -2.59 -19.95
C GLY A 50 24.83 -2.57 -18.60
N ASP A 51 23.81 -3.41 -18.40
CA ASP A 51 23.05 -3.45 -17.14
C ASP A 51 23.95 -3.88 -15.97
N ALA A 52 24.79 -4.90 -16.16
CA ALA A 52 25.73 -5.34 -15.12
C ALA A 52 26.69 -4.23 -14.66
N ALA A 53 27.07 -3.32 -15.57
CA ALA A 53 27.93 -2.18 -15.25
C ALA A 53 27.16 -1.04 -14.55
N ALA A 54 25.87 -0.87 -14.85
CA ALA A 54 25.00 0.10 -14.20
C ALA A 54 24.69 -0.25 -12.74
N PHE A 55 24.69 -1.54 -12.39
CA PHE A 55 24.43 -2.03 -11.02
C PHE A 55 25.68 -2.28 -10.16
N ASP A 56 26.86 -2.53 -10.77
CA ASP A 56 28.13 -2.66 -10.03
C ASP A 56 28.63 -1.30 -9.50
N SER A 57 28.29 -0.22 -10.19
CA SER A 57 28.46 1.13 -9.70
C SER A 57 27.22 1.50 -8.88
N GLY A 58 27.26 1.29 -7.57
CA GLY A 58 26.24 1.76 -6.61
C GLY A 58 26.04 3.29 -6.55
N ASP A 59 26.47 4.00 -7.59
CA ASP A 59 26.42 5.46 -7.78
C ASP A 59 25.18 5.91 -8.58
N LEU A 60 24.41 4.99 -9.16
CA LEU A 60 23.21 5.36 -9.94
C LEU A 60 21.97 5.68 -9.07
N LEU A 61 21.94 5.22 -7.81
CA LEU A 61 20.78 5.38 -6.92
C LEU A 61 20.99 6.36 -5.75
N GLY A 62 21.83 7.37 -5.95
CA GLY A 62 21.66 8.63 -5.22
C GLY A 62 22.07 8.65 -3.75
N GLU A 63 23.18 7.98 -3.39
CA GLU A 63 23.82 8.14 -2.07
C GLU A 63 25.25 8.74 -2.17
N GLY A 64 25.57 9.43 -3.26
CA GLY A 64 26.83 10.14 -3.44
C GLY A 64 26.62 11.42 -4.22
N GLY A 65 26.88 12.57 -3.60
CA GLY A 65 26.62 13.92 -4.14
C GLY A 65 27.47 14.35 -5.34
N ASN A 66 27.68 13.48 -6.32
CA ASN A 66 28.50 13.76 -7.50
C ASN A 66 27.85 13.37 -8.85
N THR A 67 26.58 12.92 -8.84
CA THR A 67 25.86 12.53 -10.07
C THR A 67 25.40 13.72 -10.91
N ALA A 68 25.13 14.88 -10.29
CA ALA A 68 24.81 16.13 -11.00
C ALA A 68 25.98 16.54 -11.92
N SER A 69 27.22 16.47 -11.42
CA SER A 69 28.43 16.84 -12.14
C SER A 69 28.64 16.08 -13.45
N THR A 70 28.25 14.80 -13.50
CA THR A 70 28.40 13.93 -14.69
C THR A 70 27.27 14.14 -15.69
N PHE A 71 26.06 14.48 -15.22
CA PHE A 71 24.93 14.80 -16.09
C PHE A 71 25.05 16.21 -16.69
N GLU A 72 25.38 17.23 -15.88
CA GLU A 72 25.60 18.60 -16.37
C GLU A 72 26.75 18.71 -17.37
N SER A 73 27.74 17.81 -17.33
CA SER A 73 28.86 17.81 -18.29
C SER A 73 28.56 17.12 -19.62
N GLN A 74 27.45 16.37 -19.71
CA GLN A 74 27.00 15.73 -20.95
C GLN A 74 26.06 16.61 -21.77
N PHE A 75 25.51 17.68 -21.18
CA PHE A 75 24.65 18.63 -21.86
C PHE A 75 25.28 20.02 -21.87
N PRO A 76 25.38 20.69 -23.04
CA PRO A 76 25.85 22.06 -23.09
C PRO A 76 24.95 22.98 -22.26
N ASP A 77 25.54 23.78 -21.36
CA ASP A 77 24.80 24.80 -20.60
C ASP A 77 24.34 25.93 -21.53
N LEU A 78 23.01 26.03 -21.69
CA LEU A 78 22.35 27.00 -22.56
C LEU A 78 22.06 28.34 -21.86
N THR A 79 22.43 28.49 -20.59
CA THR A 79 22.09 29.67 -19.77
C THR A 79 23.17 30.76 -19.77
N GLY A 80 24.34 30.50 -20.36
CA GLY A 80 25.42 31.47 -20.55
C GLY A 80 25.25 32.35 -21.81
N PRO A 81 25.82 33.57 -21.83
CA PRO A 81 25.70 34.52 -22.94
C PRO A 81 26.33 34.05 -24.27
N ASP A 82 27.08 32.94 -24.28
CA ASP A 82 27.74 32.36 -25.45
C ASP A 82 27.01 31.12 -26.03
N ALA A 83 25.83 30.76 -25.51
CA ALA A 83 25.04 29.61 -25.95
C ALA A 83 24.58 29.66 -27.43
N GLY A 84 24.77 30.78 -28.12
CA GLY A 84 24.47 30.96 -29.55
C GLY A 84 25.65 30.78 -30.50
N THR A 85 26.87 30.61 -30.00
CA THR A 85 28.07 30.48 -30.84
C THR A 85 28.87 29.28 -30.35
N GLY A 86 28.69 28.14 -31.01
CA GLY A 86 29.26 26.83 -30.63
C GLY A 86 30.79 26.76 -30.58
N LEU A 87 31.41 27.42 -29.61
CA LEU A 87 32.81 27.32 -29.27
C LEU A 87 32.93 26.92 -27.79
N ALA A 88 33.11 25.62 -27.55
CA ALA A 88 33.50 25.11 -26.24
C ALA A 88 34.96 25.50 -25.91
N PRO A 89 35.30 25.83 -24.65
CA PRO A 89 36.67 26.11 -24.25
C PRO A 89 37.41 24.81 -23.93
N GLY A 90 37.98 24.17 -24.96
CA GLY A 90 38.82 22.99 -24.78
C GLY A 90 38.96 22.10 -26.01
N GLY A 91 39.83 22.50 -26.94
CA GLY A 91 40.55 21.56 -27.82
C GLY A 91 39.73 20.78 -28.87
N ASN A 92 39.47 21.42 -30.00
CA ASN A 92 40.08 21.01 -31.27
C ASN A 92 39.78 22.07 -32.33
N THR A 93 40.83 22.64 -32.89
CA THR A 93 40.79 23.45 -34.10
C THR A 93 40.28 22.60 -35.26
N ILE A 94 38.97 22.58 -35.50
CA ILE A 94 38.45 22.29 -36.83
C ILE A 94 38.67 23.56 -37.66
N THR A 95 39.89 23.71 -38.16
CA THR A 95 40.19 24.56 -39.31
C THR A 95 39.53 23.95 -40.55
N GLY A 96 38.21 24.09 -40.66
CA GLY A 96 37.50 24.09 -41.93
C GLY A 96 37.23 25.54 -42.34
N PRO A 97 37.16 25.88 -43.64
CA PRO A 97 36.91 27.25 -44.06
C PRO A 97 35.57 27.73 -43.50
N SER A 98 35.61 28.72 -42.60
CA SER A 98 34.44 29.36 -42.03
C SER A 98 33.79 30.24 -43.08
N VAL A 99 32.79 29.69 -43.79
CA VAL A 99 31.90 30.50 -44.61
C VAL A 99 30.93 31.21 -43.68
N ASN A 100 31.20 32.50 -43.44
CA ASN A 100 30.32 33.36 -42.67
C ASN A 100 29.10 33.74 -43.52
N TYR A 101 27.99 33.00 -43.40
CA TYR A 101 26.73 33.34 -44.04
C TYR A 101 26.05 34.46 -43.27
N ASN A 102 26.39 35.71 -43.58
CA ASN A 102 25.58 36.85 -43.18
C ASN A 102 24.35 36.94 -44.12
N SER A 103 23.36 36.09 -43.86
CA SER A 103 22.07 36.10 -44.53
C SER A 103 21.29 37.32 -44.07
N GLY A 104 21.38 38.44 -44.81
CA GLY A 104 20.56 39.64 -44.64
C GLY A 104 19.08 39.46 -45.00
N PHE A 105 18.52 38.27 -44.78
CA PHE A 105 17.10 38.00 -44.98
C PHE A 105 16.34 38.41 -43.73
N GLN A 106 15.76 39.62 -43.73
CA GLN A 106 14.67 39.93 -42.81
C GLN A 106 13.48 39.08 -43.26
N ALA A 107 13.17 38.02 -42.52
CA ALA A 107 11.97 37.23 -42.73
C ALA A 107 10.75 38.15 -42.49
N THR A 108 10.28 38.75 -43.57
CA THR A 108 8.95 39.35 -43.58
C THR A 108 8.03 38.14 -43.63
N ALA A 109 7.49 37.75 -42.48
CA ALA A 109 6.45 36.74 -42.42
C ALA A 109 5.22 37.34 -43.09
N GLU A 110 5.12 37.18 -44.41
CA GLU A 110 3.83 37.26 -45.07
C GLU A 110 2.96 36.22 -44.37
N GLU A 111 1.82 36.67 -43.87
CA GLU A 111 0.82 35.86 -43.17
C GLU A 111 0.16 34.95 -44.23
N GLU A 112 0.93 34.01 -44.78
CA GLU A 112 0.41 32.97 -45.64
C GLU A 112 -0.58 32.17 -44.80
N GLU A 113 -1.85 32.17 -45.22
CA GLU A 113 -2.90 31.41 -44.57
C GLU A 113 -2.41 29.97 -44.39
N GLU A 114 -2.21 29.55 -43.14
CA GLU A 114 -1.69 28.22 -42.86
C GLU A 114 -2.51 27.18 -43.64
N PRO A 115 -1.84 26.21 -44.28
CA PRO A 115 -2.52 25.26 -45.15
C PRO A 115 -3.63 24.54 -44.38
N GLU A 116 -4.81 24.40 -44.98
CA GLU A 116 -6.01 23.89 -44.33
C GLU A 116 -5.81 22.53 -43.63
N VAL A 117 -4.88 21.72 -44.15
CA VAL A 117 -4.49 20.43 -43.56
C VAL A 117 -3.86 20.59 -42.17
N ILE A 118 -3.04 21.62 -41.96
CA ILE A 118 -2.40 21.90 -40.67
C ILE A 118 -3.44 22.46 -39.68
N LYS A 119 -4.35 23.33 -40.14
CA LYS A 119 -5.48 23.81 -39.32
C LYS A 119 -6.35 22.65 -38.83
N ALA A 120 -6.81 21.79 -39.74
CA ALA A 120 -7.60 20.62 -39.39
C ALA A 120 -6.87 19.62 -38.47
N TRP A 121 -5.54 19.49 -38.62
CA TRP A 121 -4.73 18.66 -37.73
C TRP A 121 -4.63 19.26 -36.32
N ARG A 122 -4.43 20.58 -36.19
CA ARG A 122 -4.41 21.26 -34.89
C ARG A 122 -5.77 21.13 -34.19
N ASP A 123 -6.86 21.39 -34.90
CA ASP A 123 -8.21 21.25 -34.36
C ASP A 123 -8.47 19.81 -33.86
N ARG A 124 -8.06 18.79 -34.63
CA ARG A 124 -8.19 17.38 -34.22
C ARG A 124 -7.33 17.05 -33.00
N ARG A 125 -6.11 17.58 -32.93
CA ARG A 125 -5.20 17.40 -31.79
C ARG A 125 -5.77 18.05 -30.54
N ASP A 126 -6.23 19.29 -30.65
CA ASP A 126 -6.76 20.06 -29.53
C ASP A 126 -8.06 19.44 -29.01
N ALA A 127 -8.93 18.94 -29.90
CA ALA A 127 -10.10 18.16 -29.51
C ALA A 127 -9.72 16.87 -28.76
N GLN A 128 -8.66 16.16 -29.18
CA GLN A 128 -8.17 14.99 -28.45
C GLN A 128 -7.54 15.33 -27.10
N ILE A 129 -6.83 16.46 -27.00
CA ILE A 129 -6.25 16.94 -25.74
C ILE A 129 -7.39 17.35 -24.79
N SER A 130 -8.36 18.14 -25.24
CA SER A 130 -9.54 18.53 -24.46
C SER A 130 -10.28 17.31 -23.91
N LYS A 131 -10.55 16.29 -24.75
CA LYS A 131 -11.18 15.04 -24.29
C LYS A 131 -10.36 14.33 -23.21
N ARG A 132 -9.04 14.25 -23.36
CA ARG A 132 -8.17 13.64 -22.34
C ARG A 132 -8.16 14.46 -21.05
N VAL A 133 -8.11 15.78 -21.15
CA VAL A 133 -8.15 16.68 -19.98
C VAL A 133 -9.47 16.51 -19.22
N GLU A 134 -10.61 16.43 -19.91
CA GLU A 134 -11.91 16.17 -19.29
C GLU A 134 -11.94 14.81 -18.58
N GLN A 135 -11.39 13.77 -19.21
CA GLN A 135 -11.31 12.44 -18.58
C GLN A 135 -10.42 12.44 -17.34
N PHE A 136 -9.25 13.09 -17.39
CA PHE A 136 -8.36 13.18 -16.23
C PHE A 136 -8.96 14.07 -15.13
N ALA A 137 -9.70 15.12 -15.48
CA ALA A 137 -10.41 15.94 -14.50
C ALA A 137 -11.50 15.12 -13.80
N ALA A 138 -12.31 14.36 -14.55
CA ALA A 138 -13.33 13.48 -13.99
C ALA A 138 -12.73 12.38 -13.10
N GLN A 139 -11.64 11.74 -13.52
CA GLN A 139 -10.95 10.73 -12.69
C GLN A 139 -10.38 11.33 -11.41
N ARG A 140 -9.82 12.54 -11.47
CA ARG A 140 -9.33 13.24 -10.27
C ARG A 140 -10.47 13.57 -9.32
N GLU A 141 -11.60 14.05 -9.84
CA GLU A 141 -12.77 14.34 -9.02
C GLU A 141 -13.32 13.06 -8.37
N GLN A 142 -13.44 11.96 -9.12
CA GLN A 142 -13.82 10.65 -8.57
C GLN A 142 -12.85 10.19 -7.48
N THR A 143 -11.54 10.31 -7.71
CA THR A 143 -10.53 9.94 -6.71
C THR A 143 -10.66 10.77 -5.43
N ILE A 144 -10.97 12.07 -5.56
CA ILE A 144 -11.20 12.96 -4.42
C ILE A 144 -12.49 12.57 -3.69
N GLN A 145 -13.57 12.30 -4.41
CA GLN A 145 -14.84 11.87 -3.81
C GLN A 145 -14.69 10.53 -3.09
N ASP A 146 -14.03 9.55 -3.72
CA ASP A 146 -13.75 8.24 -3.11
C ASP A 146 -12.86 8.41 -1.87
N ALA A 147 -11.86 9.28 -1.91
CA ALA A 147 -11.02 9.56 -0.76
C ALA A 147 -11.83 10.20 0.40
N GLN A 148 -12.76 11.11 0.10
CA GLN A 148 -13.65 11.70 1.10
C GLN A 148 -14.59 10.65 1.70
N GLN A 149 -15.22 9.81 0.86
CA GLN A 149 -16.08 8.71 1.33
C GLN A 149 -15.31 7.73 2.21
N ASN A 150 -14.08 7.35 1.84
CA ASN A 150 -13.24 6.48 2.66
C ASN A 150 -12.89 7.09 4.02
N ILE A 151 -12.72 8.42 4.09
CA ILE A 151 -12.49 9.13 5.36
C ILE A 151 -13.76 9.06 6.22
N ASP A 152 -14.93 9.35 5.65
CA ASP A 152 -16.20 9.30 6.36
C ASP A 152 -16.50 7.87 6.86
N ASP A 153 -16.35 6.86 6.00
CA ASP A 153 -16.49 5.45 6.33
C ASP A 153 -15.53 5.02 7.45
N PHE A 154 -14.28 5.52 7.43
CA PHE A 154 -13.33 5.24 8.50
C PHE A 154 -13.82 5.76 9.85
N TYR A 155 -14.32 7.00 9.90
CA TYR A 155 -14.81 7.59 11.14
C TYR A 155 -16.11 6.94 11.62
N GLU A 156 -17.04 6.62 10.72
CA GLU A 156 -18.25 5.88 11.07
C GLU A 156 -17.92 4.50 11.63
N ASN A 157 -17.04 3.75 10.96
CA ASN A 157 -16.62 2.43 11.42
C ASN A 157 -15.82 2.50 12.72
N TYR A 158 -14.94 3.49 12.88
CA TYR A 158 -14.18 3.70 14.12
C TYR A 158 -15.10 4.04 15.29
N ASN A 159 -16.02 4.99 15.10
CA ASN A 159 -16.97 5.39 16.13
C ASN A 159 -17.92 4.24 16.46
N GLY A 160 -18.41 3.51 15.45
CA GLY A 160 -19.23 2.31 15.66
C GLY A 160 -18.51 1.21 16.42
N LYS A 161 -17.22 0.95 16.13
CA LYS A 161 -16.39 0.01 16.90
C LYS A 161 -16.15 0.49 18.33
N LYS A 162 -15.84 1.77 18.51
CA LYS A 162 -15.64 2.39 19.82
C LYS A 162 -16.92 2.29 20.67
N GLU A 163 -18.06 2.67 20.12
CA GLU A 163 -19.35 2.63 20.82
C GLU A 163 -19.75 1.19 21.14
N LYS A 164 -19.58 0.25 20.22
CA LYS A 164 -19.77 -1.19 20.49
C LYS A 164 -18.85 -1.68 21.62
N GLY A 165 -17.59 -1.26 21.63
CA GLY A 165 -16.64 -1.61 22.70
C GLY A 165 -17.08 -1.04 24.06
N ILE A 166 -17.48 0.23 24.11
CA ILE A 166 -17.99 0.86 25.33
C ILE A 166 -19.27 0.18 25.80
N ALA A 167 -20.21 -0.09 24.88
CA ALA A 167 -21.47 -0.77 25.20
C ALA A 167 -21.24 -2.19 25.70
N GLN A 168 -20.28 -2.92 25.12
CA GLN A 168 -19.90 -4.25 25.56
C GLN A 168 -19.28 -4.21 26.95
N THR A 169 -18.31 -3.33 27.22
CA THR A 169 -17.72 -3.17 28.56
C THR A 169 -18.76 -2.77 29.59
N ARG A 170 -19.70 -1.89 29.22
CA ARG A 170 -20.81 -1.49 30.10
C ARG A 170 -21.73 -2.67 30.40
N LYS A 171 -22.11 -3.44 29.39
CA LYS A 171 -22.93 -4.65 29.55
C LYS A 171 -22.22 -5.70 30.40
N GLU A 172 -20.93 -5.91 30.19
CA GLU A 172 -20.11 -6.81 31.01
C GLU A 172 -20.01 -6.32 32.45
N ALA A 173 -19.85 -5.02 32.68
CA ALA A 173 -19.86 -4.44 34.02
C ALA A 173 -21.24 -4.61 34.70
N GLU A 174 -22.34 -4.36 33.99
CA GLU A 174 -23.70 -4.59 34.50
C GLU A 174 -23.94 -6.08 34.80
N GLN A 175 -23.48 -6.99 33.93
CA GLN A 175 -23.54 -8.43 34.18
C GLN A 175 -22.67 -8.87 35.35
N PHE A 176 -21.48 -8.28 35.52
CA PHE A 176 -20.61 -8.55 36.64
C PHE A 176 -21.22 -8.07 37.95
N LEU A 177 -21.83 -6.87 37.95
CA LEU A 177 -22.57 -6.36 39.10
C LEU A 177 -23.79 -7.22 39.42
N ALA A 178 -24.57 -7.62 38.42
CA ALA A 178 -25.71 -8.53 38.59
C ALA A 178 -25.27 -9.89 39.11
N SER A 179 -24.18 -10.46 38.59
CA SER A 179 -23.60 -11.72 39.08
C SER A 179 -23.11 -11.57 40.52
N ARG A 180 -22.53 -10.42 40.87
CA ARG A 180 -22.13 -10.12 42.25
C ARG A 180 -23.35 -9.99 43.17
N GLU A 181 -24.39 -9.30 42.76
CA GLU A 181 -25.62 -9.17 43.55
C GLU A 181 -26.35 -10.51 43.70
N ASP A 182 -26.42 -11.33 42.65
CA ASP A 182 -27.01 -12.67 42.70
C ASP A 182 -26.18 -13.63 43.55
N THR A 183 -24.84 -13.56 43.50
CA THR A 183 -23.97 -14.33 44.40
C THR A 183 -24.04 -13.86 45.86
N VAL A 184 -24.35 -12.59 46.11
CA VAL A 184 -24.52 -12.05 47.47
C VAL A 184 -25.93 -12.33 48.02
N SER A 185 -26.95 -12.33 47.17
CA SER A 185 -28.36 -12.45 47.53
C SER A 185 -28.87 -13.91 47.54
N GLY A 186 -28.32 -14.78 46.70
CA GLY A 186 -28.77 -16.17 46.55
C GLY A 186 -27.93 -17.19 47.32
N GLY A 187 -28.52 -17.84 48.33
CA GLY A 187 -28.01 -19.08 48.94
C GLY A 187 -27.38 -18.95 50.34
N THR A 188 -26.94 -20.10 50.87
CA THR A 188 -26.25 -20.23 52.16
C THR A 188 -24.89 -19.52 52.11
N SER A 189 -24.37 -19.06 53.26
CA SER A 189 -23.06 -18.35 53.32
C SER A 189 -21.92 -19.16 52.67
N TRP A 190 -21.98 -20.49 52.77
CA TRP A 190 -21.04 -21.43 52.16
C TRP A 190 -21.13 -21.50 50.64
N ASP A 191 -22.32 -21.34 50.04
CA ASP A 191 -22.49 -21.28 48.59
C ASP A 191 -21.86 -20.00 48.02
N ARG A 192 -21.90 -18.88 48.77
CA ARG A 192 -21.20 -17.63 48.41
C ARG A 192 -19.69 -17.79 48.46
N ILE A 193 -19.17 -18.41 49.53
CA ILE A 193 -17.73 -18.68 49.69
C ILE A 193 -17.23 -19.63 48.59
N ALA A 194 -18.00 -20.65 48.23
CA ALA A 194 -17.64 -21.58 47.16
C ALA A 194 -17.57 -20.89 45.79
N LYS A 195 -18.52 -19.98 45.47
CA LYS A 195 -18.47 -19.19 44.23
C LYS A 195 -17.27 -18.24 44.19
N LEU A 196 -16.91 -17.60 45.31
CA LEU A 196 -15.76 -16.68 45.39
C LEU A 196 -14.40 -17.40 45.24
N VAL A 197 -14.30 -18.61 45.78
CA VAL A 197 -13.07 -19.44 45.77
C VAL A 197 -12.89 -20.18 44.44
N ASP A 198 -13.83 -20.02 43.49
CA ASP A 198 -13.90 -20.70 42.19
C ASP A 198 -13.52 -22.19 42.27
N VAL A 199 -14.40 -22.94 42.93
CA VAL A 199 -14.32 -24.41 42.95
C VAL A 199 -14.99 -25.03 41.70
N SER A 200 -15.50 -24.21 40.78
CA SER A 200 -16.28 -24.62 39.61
C SER A 200 -15.36 -24.94 38.41
N GLY A 201 -14.67 -26.07 38.47
CA GLY A 201 -13.87 -26.57 37.33
C GLY A 201 -12.65 -27.36 37.76
N LYS A 202 -12.23 -27.17 39.02
CA LYS A 202 -11.23 -27.97 39.70
C LYS A 202 -12.01 -28.82 40.71
N GLY A 203 -12.32 -30.08 40.37
CA GLY A 203 -13.01 -31.01 41.27
C GLY A 203 -12.32 -31.12 42.64
N THR A 204 -12.74 -32.04 43.52
CA THR A 204 -12.11 -32.20 44.86
C THR A 204 -10.57 -32.29 44.80
N LYS A 205 -10.03 -32.90 43.74
CA LYS A 205 -8.60 -33.02 43.40
C LYS A 205 -7.98 -31.91 42.55
N GLY A 206 -8.77 -30.94 42.08
CA GLY A 206 -8.30 -29.97 41.11
C GLY A 206 -7.40 -28.90 41.74
N GLY A 207 -6.19 -28.74 41.19
CA GLY A 207 -5.15 -27.83 41.68
C GLY A 207 -3.78 -28.49 41.53
N ALA A 208 -2.72 -27.70 41.40
CA ALA A 208 -1.35 -28.22 41.27
C ALA A 208 -1.08 -29.27 42.36
N ALA A 209 -0.74 -30.49 41.94
CA ALA A 209 -0.44 -31.61 42.82
C ALA A 209 0.66 -31.18 43.81
N GLY A 210 0.40 -31.35 45.12
CA GLY A 210 1.32 -30.95 46.19
C GLY A 210 0.92 -29.68 46.98
N SER A 211 -0.13 -28.96 46.59
CA SER A 211 -0.52 -27.74 47.32
C SER A 211 -1.33 -27.98 48.62
N GLY A 212 -1.77 -29.20 48.93
CA GLY A 212 -2.56 -29.50 50.15
C GLY A 212 -3.98 -28.91 50.19
N LYS A 213 -4.39 -28.14 49.18
CA LYS A 213 -5.71 -27.48 49.07
C LYS A 213 -6.88 -28.42 48.76
N GLU A 214 -6.64 -29.72 48.63
CA GLU A 214 -7.65 -30.75 48.36
C GLU A 214 -8.59 -30.94 49.56
N ARG A 215 -8.03 -31.04 50.78
CA ARG A 215 -8.80 -31.14 52.04
C ARG A 215 -9.69 -29.91 52.27
N PHE A 216 -9.17 -28.74 51.94
CA PHE A 216 -9.90 -27.48 52.04
C PHE A 216 -11.07 -27.41 51.05
N ARG A 217 -10.87 -27.84 49.79
CA ARG A 217 -11.95 -27.92 48.80
C ARG A 217 -13.01 -28.96 49.15
N GLU A 218 -12.59 -30.11 49.67
CA GLU A 218 -13.49 -31.15 50.16
C GLU A 218 -14.36 -30.63 51.31
N MET A 219 -13.75 -29.94 52.29
CA MET A 219 -14.46 -29.28 53.38
C MET A 219 -15.47 -28.24 52.87
N LEU A 220 -15.07 -27.37 51.92
CA LEU A 220 -15.97 -26.38 51.33
C LEU A 220 -17.14 -27.02 50.55
N MET A 221 -16.91 -28.12 49.84
CA MET A 221 -17.96 -28.85 49.13
C MET A 221 -18.96 -29.53 50.07
N ASN A 222 -18.49 -30.04 51.21
CA ASN A 222 -19.35 -30.62 52.24
C ASN A 222 -20.19 -29.54 52.93
N LEU A 223 -19.57 -28.42 53.32
CA LEU A 223 -20.26 -27.28 53.94
C LEU A 223 -21.27 -26.60 53.00
N ARG A 224 -21.00 -26.61 51.69
CA ARG A 224 -21.94 -26.13 50.67
C ARG A 224 -23.21 -26.99 50.58
N LYS A 225 -23.09 -28.31 50.76
CA LYS A 225 -24.20 -29.27 50.67
C LYS A 225 -24.95 -29.49 51.99
N ASP A 226 -24.35 -29.09 53.11
CA ASP A 226 -24.92 -29.28 54.44
C ASP A 226 -25.84 -28.12 54.84
N GLU A 227 -27.14 -28.38 54.86
CA GLU A 227 -28.18 -27.43 55.25
C GLU A 227 -28.18 -27.07 56.75
N LYS A 228 -27.48 -27.85 57.60
CA LYS A 228 -27.30 -27.58 59.04
C LYS A 228 -25.96 -26.93 59.38
N ALA A 229 -25.15 -26.63 58.37
CA ALA A 229 -23.87 -25.97 58.60
C ALA A 229 -24.07 -24.59 59.26
N PRO A 230 -23.17 -24.17 60.15
CA PRO A 230 -23.22 -22.83 60.74
C PRO A 230 -23.18 -21.77 59.63
N GLY A 231 -24.17 -20.88 59.62
CA GLY A 231 -24.37 -19.86 58.56
C GLY A 231 -25.19 -20.31 57.35
N ALA A 232 -25.73 -21.55 57.35
CA ALA A 232 -26.67 -22.02 56.33
C ALA A 232 -28.07 -21.38 56.47
N THR A 233 -28.51 -21.11 57.69
CA THR A 233 -29.69 -20.28 57.96
C THR A 233 -29.21 -18.83 58.11
N GLY A 234 -29.52 -17.97 57.16
CA GLY A 234 -29.06 -16.58 57.13
C GLY A 234 -29.39 -15.79 58.40
N TYR A 235 -28.55 -14.79 58.71
CA TYR A 235 -28.89 -13.67 59.59
C TYR A 235 -29.64 -12.60 58.80
#